data_AF-A0A3B1KBR0-F1
#
_entry.id   AF-A0A3B1KBR0-F1
#
_cell.length_a   1.000
_cell.length_b   1.000
_cell.length_c   1.000
_cell.angle_alpha   90.00
_cell.angle_beta   90.00
_cell.angle_gamma   90.00
#
_symmetry.space_group_name_H-M   'P 1'
#
loop_
_entity.id
_entity.type
_entity.pdbx_description
1 polymer ?
#
loop_
_entity_poly.entity_id
_entity_poly.type
_entity_poly.pdbx_seq_one_letter_code
_entity_poly.pdbx_strand_id
1 'polypeptide(L)'
;TSSLKNVFQKILGCDFFNKVCGHLKLLEKEYFGLEFRHHNGSYVWLELLKPLAKQIKREYVSAANLMLLFYRYLFALQIKQDLSNGSLTCNDNSAALLVSHILQAEIGDYDEELDAHHLENKQYVPNQEYLDHKIIRFHKKHRGHTPAQSDVHLLEVARKLDMYGIRPHPAHDGEGMRINLAVTHMGVLVFQGNTKINTFSWAKIRKLSFKRRHFLIKLHTEAGVSTELCQAVLFTMASRDICKTFWKMCVEYHAFFRLAEEPKPQQKSLLSSKGSSFRYRYSKGYQ
;
A
#
# COMPACT_ATOMS: atom_id res chain seq x y z
N THR A 1 11.47 -24.83 -29.78
CA THR A 1 10.65 -23.61 -29.57
C THR A 1 9.32 -23.84 -28.84
N SER A 2 8.85 -25.08 -28.61
CA SER A 2 7.64 -25.39 -27.81
C SER A 2 7.87 -25.51 -26.30
N SER A 3 9.10 -25.85 -25.86
CA SER A 3 9.41 -26.08 -24.43
C SER A 3 9.42 -24.78 -23.58
N LEU A 4 9.92 -23.67 -24.13
CA LEU A 4 9.96 -22.38 -23.41
C LEU A 4 8.58 -21.75 -23.16
N LYS A 5 7.59 -21.98 -24.05
CA LYS A 5 6.21 -21.52 -23.84
C LYS A 5 5.52 -22.20 -22.66
N ASN A 6 5.83 -23.48 -22.40
CA ASN A 6 5.28 -24.23 -21.28
C ASN A 6 5.90 -23.85 -19.92
N VAL A 7 7.15 -23.36 -19.92
CA VAL A 7 7.82 -22.89 -18.70
C VAL A 7 7.18 -21.58 -18.20
N PHE A 8 6.93 -20.62 -19.08
CA PHE A 8 6.28 -19.34 -18.70
C PHE A 8 4.84 -19.49 -18.18
N GLN A 9 4.10 -20.51 -18.63
CA GLN A 9 2.74 -20.76 -18.13
C GLN A 9 2.68 -21.28 -16.68
N LYS A 10 3.80 -21.79 -16.15
CA LYS A 10 3.88 -22.40 -14.81
C LYS A 10 4.62 -21.56 -13.78
N ILE A 11 5.25 -20.44 -14.16
CA ILE A 11 5.95 -19.56 -13.21
C ILE A 11 4.92 -18.99 -12.24
N LEU A 12 5.07 -19.30 -10.96
CA LEU A 12 4.23 -18.73 -9.90
C LEU A 12 4.67 -17.29 -9.62
N GLY A 13 3.74 -16.47 -9.12
CA GLY A 13 4.02 -15.12 -8.64
C GLY A 13 5.20 -15.08 -7.67
N CYS A 14 5.32 -16.06 -6.78
CA CYS A 14 6.41 -16.17 -5.82
C CYS A 14 7.79 -16.36 -6.48
N ASP A 15 7.87 -17.15 -7.55
CA ASP A 15 9.15 -17.43 -8.21
C ASP A 15 9.65 -16.20 -8.96
N PHE A 16 8.73 -15.48 -9.61
CA PHE A 16 9.03 -14.21 -10.26
C PHE A 16 9.42 -13.14 -9.23
N PHE A 17 8.66 -13.01 -8.15
CA PHE A 17 8.97 -12.09 -7.06
C PHE A 17 10.34 -12.36 -6.44
N ASN A 18 10.66 -13.61 -6.14
CA ASN A 18 11.97 -14.00 -5.59
C ASN A 18 13.11 -13.72 -6.59
N LYS A 19 12.89 -13.93 -7.89
CA LYS A 19 13.88 -13.55 -8.92
C LYS A 19 14.11 -12.05 -8.98
N VAL A 20 13.05 -11.25 -8.92
CA VAL A 20 13.15 -9.78 -8.86
C VAL A 20 13.89 -9.39 -7.58
N CYS A 21 13.50 -9.90 -6.41
CA CYS A 21 14.19 -9.61 -5.15
C CYS A 21 15.66 -10.03 -5.18
N GLY A 22 15.99 -11.19 -5.75
CA GLY A 22 17.37 -11.66 -5.88
C GLY A 22 18.20 -10.81 -6.84
N HIS A 23 17.63 -10.40 -7.97
CA HIS A 23 18.27 -9.47 -8.91
C HIS A 23 18.51 -8.10 -8.27
N LEU A 24 17.55 -7.63 -7.47
CA LEU A 24 17.59 -6.38 -6.72
C LEU A 24 18.40 -6.48 -5.41
N LYS A 25 18.87 -7.67 -5.05
CA LYS A 25 19.54 -8.00 -3.77
C LYS A 25 18.76 -7.50 -2.55
N LEU A 26 17.44 -7.60 -2.54
CA LEU A 26 16.62 -7.19 -1.39
C LEU A 26 16.83 -8.17 -0.21
N LEU A 27 17.33 -7.65 0.91
CA LEU A 27 17.51 -8.42 2.15
C LEU A 27 16.15 -8.70 2.81
N GLU A 28 15.39 -7.65 3.10
CA GLU A 28 14.06 -7.73 3.70
C GLU A 28 12.95 -7.75 2.64
N LYS A 29 12.96 -8.75 1.77
CA LYS A 29 11.98 -8.87 0.68
C LYS A 29 10.53 -8.95 1.17
N GLU A 30 10.30 -9.30 2.44
CA GLU A 30 8.98 -9.34 3.06
C GLU A 30 8.20 -8.02 3.08
N TYR A 31 8.87 -6.86 2.97
CA TYR A 31 8.21 -5.55 2.94
C TYR A 31 7.76 -5.13 1.54
N PHE A 32 8.11 -5.91 0.51
CA PHE A 32 7.87 -5.54 -0.88
C PHE A 32 6.83 -6.46 -1.52
N GLY A 33 6.14 -5.92 -2.50
CA GLY A 33 5.34 -6.68 -3.45
C GLY A 33 5.56 -6.13 -4.85
N LEU A 34 4.95 -6.77 -5.84
CA LEU A 34 4.94 -6.27 -7.22
C LEU A 34 3.53 -5.84 -7.56
N GLU A 35 3.37 -4.61 -8.06
CA GLU A 35 2.13 -4.15 -8.68
C GLU A 35 2.28 -4.10 -10.19
N PHE A 36 1.18 -4.35 -10.91
CA PHE A 36 1.11 -4.18 -12.35
C PHE A 36 -0.16 -3.42 -12.74
N ARG A 37 -0.11 -2.71 -13.86
CA ARG A 37 -1.27 -2.01 -14.40
C ARG A 37 -2.20 -3.01 -15.07
N HIS A 38 -3.42 -3.14 -14.55
CA HIS A 38 -4.45 -3.97 -15.14
C HIS A 38 -5.06 -3.30 -16.38
N HIS A 39 -5.75 -4.07 -17.23
CA HIS A 39 -6.26 -3.60 -18.53
C HIS A 39 -7.30 -2.47 -18.42
N ASN A 40 -7.91 -2.30 -17.25
CA ASN A 40 -8.86 -1.24 -16.92
C ASN A 40 -8.16 0.01 -16.32
N GLY A 41 -6.83 0.07 -16.30
CA GLY A 41 -6.05 1.18 -15.76
C GLY A 41 -5.78 1.14 -14.26
N SER A 42 -6.41 0.23 -13.49
CA SER A 42 -6.14 0.11 -12.05
C SER A 42 -4.85 -0.65 -11.76
N TYR A 43 -4.13 -0.28 -10.71
CA TYR A 43 -2.98 -1.04 -10.21
C TYR A 43 -3.46 -2.23 -9.36
N VAL A 44 -2.84 -3.40 -9.57
CA VAL A 44 -3.18 -4.65 -8.89
C VAL A 44 -1.90 -5.34 -8.41
N TRP A 45 -1.89 -5.77 -7.15
CA TRP A 45 -0.81 -6.57 -6.58
C TRP A 45 -0.74 -7.95 -7.24
N LEU A 46 0.49 -8.40 -7.54
CA LEU A 46 0.79 -9.74 -8.02
C LEU A 46 0.48 -10.78 -6.93
N GLU A 47 -0.46 -11.67 -7.20
CA GLU A 47 -0.77 -12.79 -6.31
C GLU A 47 0.35 -13.84 -6.41
N LEU A 48 1.14 -13.99 -5.34
CA LEU A 48 2.30 -14.88 -5.30
C LEU A 48 1.96 -16.36 -5.56
N LEU A 49 0.75 -16.78 -5.21
CA LEU A 49 0.30 -18.18 -5.32
C LEU A 49 -0.34 -18.52 -6.67
N LYS A 50 -0.53 -17.54 -7.55
CA LYS A 50 -1.12 -17.75 -8.87
C LYS A 50 -0.05 -17.74 -9.95
N PRO A 51 -0.21 -18.54 -11.03
CA PRO A 51 0.67 -18.45 -12.20
C PRO A 51 0.65 -17.04 -12.79
N LEU A 52 1.81 -16.50 -13.17
CA LEU A 52 1.93 -15.18 -13.79
C LEU A 52 1.05 -15.06 -15.04
N ALA A 53 0.99 -16.11 -15.86
CA ALA A 53 0.20 -16.15 -17.08
C ALA A 53 -1.31 -15.98 -16.86
N LYS A 54 -1.81 -16.21 -15.64
CA LYS A 54 -3.21 -15.97 -15.26
C LYS A 54 -3.47 -14.55 -14.74
N GLN A 55 -2.42 -13.75 -14.56
CA GLN A 55 -2.48 -12.43 -13.92
C GLN A 55 -2.03 -11.32 -14.87
N ILE A 56 -0.96 -11.54 -15.62
CA ILE A 56 -0.33 -10.55 -16.49
C ILE A 56 -0.48 -11.00 -17.94
N LYS A 57 -1.25 -10.25 -18.74
CA LYS A 57 -1.25 -10.39 -20.19
C LYS A 57 -0.07 -9.59 -20.74
N ARG A 58 1.04 -10.29 -21.01
CA ARG A 58 2.29 -10.01 -21.75
C ARG A 58 2.87 -8.60 -21.98
N GLU A 59 2.19 -7.48 -21.73
CA GLU A 59 2.64 -6.16 -22.20
C GLU A 59 3.07 -5.15 -21.12
N TYR A 60 2.91 -5.41 -19.82
CA TYR A 60 3.18 -4.37 -18.82
C TYR A 60 3.83 -4.92 -17.56
N VAL A 61 5.15 -5.07 -17.59
CA VAL A 61 5.96 -5.18 -16.37
C VAL A 61 7.17 -4.26 -16.51
N SER A 62 7.06 -3.03 -16.03
CA SER A 62 8.23 -2.16 -15.86
C SER A 62 8.95 -2.56 -14.58
N ALA A 63 10.09 -3.24 -14.71
CA ALA A 63 10.97 -3.53 -13.59
C ALA A 63 11.78 -2.27 -13.26
N ALA A 64 11.51 -1.65 -12.11
CA ALA A 64 12.37 -0.60 -11.57
C ALA A 64 13.51 -1.24 -10.77
N ASN A 65 14.73 -0.80 -11.07
CA ASN A 65 16.00 -1.29 -10.53
C ASN A 65 16.18 -1.00 -9.04
N LEU A 66 17.27 -1.58 -8.50
CA LEU A 66 18.24 -1.03 -7.53
C LEU A 66 18.37 -1.69 -6.12
N MET A 67 19.50 -1.38 -5.45
CA MET A 67 20.33 -2.22 -4.58
C MET A 67 20.64 -1.58 -3.19
N LEU A 68 20.34 -2.29 -2.09
CA LEU A 68 20.71 -2.16 -0.65
C LEU A 68 20.84 -0.80 0.11
N LEU A 69 21.39 0.29 -0.46
CA LEU A 69 21.17 1.68 0.06
C LEU A 69 19.72 2.15 -0.23
N PHE A 70 18.94 1.21 -0.75
CA PHE A 70 17.71 1.34 -1.48
C PHE A 70 16.47 1.48 -0.62
N TYR A 71 16.45 1.06 0.63
CA TYR A 71 15.22 1.16 1.42
C TYR A 71 14.78 2.62 1.54
N ARG A 72 15.67 3.51 1.99
CA ARG A 72 15.36 4.94 2.17
C ARG A 72 15.06 5.63 0.85
N TYR A 73 15.90 5.41 -0.16
CA TYR A 73 15.70 6.00 -1.47
C TYR A 73 14.43 5.47 -2.17
N LEU A 74 14.08 4.18 -2.03
CA LEU A 74 12.81 3.64 -2.54
C LEU A 74 11.62 4.21 -1.78
N PHE A 75 11.71 4.38 -0.47
CA PHE A 75 10.64 5.06 0.28
C PHE A 75 10.53 6.53 -0.14
N ALA A 76 11.65 7.23 -0.35
CA ALA A 76 11.67 8.60 -0.87
C ALA A 76 11.08 8.67 -2.29
N LEU A 77 11.43 7.74 -3.17
CA LEU A 77 10.83 7.61 -4.51
C LEU A 77 9.34 7.29 -4.45
N GLN A 78 8.92 6.42 -3.53
CA GLN A 78 7.51 6.08 -3.32
C GLN A 78 6.74 7.32 -2.83
N ILE A 79 7.29 8.08 -1.88
CA ILE A 79 6.71 9.34 -1.40
C ILE A 79 6.60 10.33 -2.56
N LYS A 80 7.65 10.48 -3.36
CA LYS A 80 7.64 11.35 -4.54
C LYS A 80 6.57 10.93 -5.55
N GLN A 81 6.46 9.63 -5.83
CA GLN A 81 5.41 9.10 -6.70
C GLN A 81 4.01 9.38 -6.12
N ASP A 82 3.82 9.12 -4.83
CA ASP A 82 2.54 9.32 -4.15
C ASP A 82 2.15 10.80 -4.03
N LEU A 83 3.12 11.71 -3.90
CA LEU A 83 2.89 13.15 -3.95
C LEU A 83 2.47 13.58 -5.37
N SER A 84 3.23 13.15 -6.39
CA SER A 84 2.99 13.57 -7.77
C SER A 84 1.65 13.10 -8.33
N ASN A 85 1.21 11.90 -7.95
CA ASN A 85 -0.08 11.35 -8.38
C ASN A 85 -1.24 11.69 -7.43
N GLY A 86 -0.99 12.44 -6.35
CA GLY A 86 -1.99 12.84 -5.37
C GLY A 86 -2.47 11.74 -4.42
N SER A 87 -1.80 10.58 -4.37
CA SER A 87 -2.14 9.48 -3.46
C SER A 87 -1.73 9.76 -2.01
N LEU A 88 -0.68 10.55 -1.78
CA LEU A 88 -0.29 11.01 -0.44
C LEU A 88 -0.95 12.36 -0.16
N THR A 89 -2.18 12.32 0.34
CA THR A 89 -2.91 13.53 0.73
C THR A 89 -2.36 14.13 2.01
N CYS A 90 -1.95 15.40 1.93
CA CYS A 90 -1.47 16.19 3.06
C CYS A 90 -1.83 17.67 2.86
N ASN A 91 -1.65 18.49 3.90
CA ASN A 91 -1.86 19.94 3.77
C ASN A 91 -0.75 20.60 2.96
N ASP A 92 -1.04 21.77 2.39
CA ASP A 92 -0.12 22.56 1.55
C ASP A 92 1.26 22.78 2.19
N ASN A 93 1.31 23.02 3.50
CA ASN A 93 2.58 23.24 4.20
C ASN A 93 3.42 21.97 4.26
N SER A 94 2.79 20.82 4.49
CA SER A 94 3.46 19.52 4.51
C SER A 94 3.91 19.12 3.12
N ALA A 95 3.07 19.33 2.10
CA ALA A 95 3.41 19.11 0.70
C ALA A 95 4.63 19.95 0.29
N ALA A 96 4.60 21.26 0.55
CA ALA A 96 5.71 22.15 0.24
C ALA A 96 7.00 21.77 1.00
N LEU A 97 6.89 21.37 2.27
CA LEU A 97 8.04 20.92 3.05
C LEU A 97 8.64 19.61 2.49
N LEU A 98 7.81 18.64 2.12
CA LEU A 98 8.29 17.40 1.50
C LEU A 98 9.01 17.69 0.17
N VAL A 99 8.41 18.49 -0.70
CA VAL A 99 9.01 18.87 -1.99
C VAL A 99 10.34 19.60 -1.77
N SER A 100 10.45 20.48 -0.77
CA SER A 100 11.71 21.17 -0.47
C SER A 100 12.86 20.23 -0.08
N HIS A 101 12.57 19.12 0.62
CA HIS A 101 13.59 18.10 0.91
C HIS A 101 13.97 17.31 -0.35
N ILE A 102 13.02 17.07 -1.25
CA ILE A 102 13.30 16.44 -2.56
C ILE A 102 14.19 17.35 -3.41
N LEU A 103 13.93 18.66 -3.45
CA LEU A 103 14.80 19.62 -4.14
C LEU A 103 16.23 19.58 -3.59
N GLN A 104 16.40 19.71 -2.27
CA GLN A 104 17.72 19.67 -1.65
C GLN A 104 18.48 18.37 -1.96
N ALA A 105 17.77 17.24 -2.06
CA ALA A 105 18.39 15.96 -2.41
C ALA A 105 18.78 15.86 -3.89
N GLU A 106 18.02 16.48 -4.80
CA GLU A 106 18.22 16.36 -6.25
C GLU A 106 19.15 17.44 -6.83
N ILE A 107 19.05 18.69 -6.38
CA ILE A 107 19.76 19.84 -6.96
C ILE A 107 20.74 20.51 -5.98
N GLY A 108 20.75 20.11 -4.71
CA GLY A 108 21.67 20.67 -3.70
C GLY A 108 21.14 21.94 -3.06
N ASP A 109 22.03 22.84 -2.64
CA ASP A 109 21.65 24.10 -2.00
C ASP A 109 20.88 25.02 -2.96
N TYR A 110 19.94 25.80 -2.42
CA TYR A 110 19.13 26.76 -3.17
C TYR A 110 19.96 27.67 -4.08
N ASP A 111 19.55 27.73 -5.34
CA ASP A 111 20.00 28.68 -6.35
C ASP A 111 18.78 29.19 -7.13
N GLU A 112 18.67 30.51 -7.33
CA GLU A 112 17.43 31.11 -7.84
C GLU A 112 17.07 30.66 -9.26
N GLU A 113 18.05 30.59 -10.16
CA GLU A 113 17.82 30.19 -11.55
C GLU A 113 17.60 28.67 -11.65
N LEU A 114 18.40 27.88 -10.93
CA LEU A 114 18.30 26.42 -10.93
C LEU A 114 16.97 25.94 -10.36
N ASP A 115 16.54 26.49 -9.22
CA ASP A 115 15.27 26.13 -8.57
C ASP A 115 14.06 26.48 -9.45
N ALA A 116 14.03 27.69 -10.02
CA ALA A 116 12.95 28.13 -10.88
C ALA A 116 12.81 27.22 -12.11
N HIS A 117 13.93 26.94 -12.78
CA HIS A 117 13.96 26.04 -13.92
C HIS A 117 13.53 24.62 -13.54
N HIS A 118 13.94 24.11 -12.38
CA HIS A 118 13.62 22.75 -11.96
C HIS A 118 12.14 22.57 -11.61
N LEU A 119 11.56 23.55 -10.92
CA LEU A 119 10.12 23.56 -10.58
C LEU A 119 9.24 23.76 -11.81
N GLU A 120 9.69 24.49 -12.82
CA GLU A 120 8.94 24.63 -14.09
C GLU A 120 8.91 23.31 -14.88
N ASN A 121 10.02 22.57 -14.91
CA ASN A 121 10.15 21.36 -15.73
C ASN A 121 9.66 20.07 -15.05
N LYS A 122 9.38 20.09 -13.74
CA LYS A 122 9.06 18.88 -12.99
C LYS A 122 7.97 19.09 -11.97
N GLN A 123 6.89 18.31 -12.14
CA GLN A 123 5.75 18.33 -11.24
C GLN A 123 5.89 17.30 -10.12
N TYR A 124 5.98 17.79 -8.88
CA TYR A 124 6.05 16.99 -7.66
C TYR A 124 4.71 16.86 -6.96
N VAL A 125 3.81 17.83 -7.13
CA VAL A 125 2.47 17.86 -6.54
C VAL A 125 1.45 18.45 -7.53
N PRO A 126 0.17 18.07 -7.47
CA PRO A 126 -0.83 18.53 -8.45
C PRO A 126 -1.02 20.05 -8.49
N ASN A 127 -0.90 20.73 -7.34
CA ASN A 127 -1.09 22.18 -7.17
C ASN A 127 0.23 22.95 -7.00
N GLN A 128 1.31 22.50 -7.64
CA GLN A 128 2.67 22.99 -7.42
C GLN A 128 2.82 24.50 -7.59
N GLU A 129 2.28 25.09 -8.67
CA GLU A 129 2.40 26.53 -8.95
C GLU A 129 1.93 27.42 -7.79
N TYR A 130 0.90 26.97 -7.06
CA TYR A 130 0.39 27.69 -5.87
C TYR A 130 1.34 27.58 -4.66
N LEU A 131 2.18 26.55 -4.64
CA LEU A 131 3.07 26.20 -3.54
C LEU A 131 4.53 26.61 -3.76
N ASP A 132 4.94 27.01 -4.97
CA ASP A 132 6.35 27.31 -5.31
C ASP A 132 7.00 28.29 -4.33
N HIS A 133 6.32 29.38 -3.99
CA HIS A 133 6.83 30.35 -3.01
C HIS A 133 7.07 29.72 -1.61
N LYS A 134 6.25 28.75 -1.19
CA LYS A 134 6.45 28.00 0.07
C LYS A 134 7.56 26.98 -0.07
N ILE A 135 7.63 26.27 -1.20
CA ILE A 135 8.67 25.28 -1.49
C ILE A 135 10.04 25.95 -1.42
N ILE A 136 10.23 27.06 -2.15
CA ILE A 136 11.48 27.84 -2.17
C ILE A 136 11.80 28.36 -0.77
N ARG A 137 10.81 28.86 -0.02
CA ARG A 137 11.01 29.34 1.36
C ARG A 137 11.53 28.24 2.29
N PHE A 138 11.09 26.99 2.12
CA PHE A 138 11.64 25.87 2.90
C PHE A 138 13.00 25.45 2.38
N HIS A 139 13.20 25.39 1.05
CA HIS A 139 14.47 24.96 0.45
C HIS A 139 15.65 25.84 0.89
N LYS A 140 15.45 27.17 0.95
CA LYS A 140 16.41 28.14 1.48
C LYS A 140 16.91 27.81 2.91
N LYS A 141 16.14 27.08 3.71
CA LYS A 141 16.49 26.70 5.09
C LYS A 141 17.31 25.42 5.19
N HIS A 142 17.41 24.65 4.11
CA HIS A 142 18.08 23.35 4.10
C HIS A 142 19.55 23.43 3.69
N ARG A 143 20.09 24.66 3.55
CA ARG A 143 21.46 24.91 3.11
C ARG A 143 22.48 24.10 3.90
N GLY A 144 23.37 23.41 3.18
CA GLY A 144 24.41 22.55 3.75
C GLY A 144 23.93 21.14 4.10
N HIS A 145 22.65 20.80 3.90
CA HIS A 145 22.20 19.42 4.02
C HIS A 145 22.66 18.58 2.83
N THR A 146 23.29 17.45 3.12
CA THR A 146 23.61 16.43 2.13
C THR A 146 22.34 15.74 1.62
N PRO A 147 22.34 15.14 0.41
CA PRO A 147 21.19 14.39 -0.09
C PRO A 147 20.70 13.29 0.87
N ALA A 148 21.63 12.58 1.52
CA ALA A 148 21.28 11.55 2.50
C ALA A 148 20.56 12.11 3.74
N GLN A 149 20.92 13.31 4.21
CA GLN A 149 20.22 13.97 5.31
C GLN A 149 18.83 14.46 4.88
N SER A 150 18.71 14.98 3.66
CA SER A 150 17.44 15.39 3.08
C SER A 150 16.47 14.21 2.93
N ASP A 151 16.94 13.05 2.47
CA ASP A 151 16.15 11.83 2.41
C ASP A 151 15.66 11.38 3.80
N VAL A 152 16.51 11.49 4.83
CA VAL A 152 16.11 11.18 6.21
C VAL A 152 14.99 12.13 6.63
N HIS A 153 15.17 13.44 6.51
CA HIS A 153 14.16 14.42 6.90
C HIS A 153 12.85 14.26 6.11
N LEU A 154 12.93 13.94 4.82
CA LEU A 154 11.77 13.62 4.00
C LEU A 154 10.94 12.48 4.62
N LEU A 155 11.60 11.38 4.98
CA LEU A 155 10.96 10.24 5.63
C LEU A 155 10.40 10.62 7.01
N GLU A 156 11.07 11.51 7.74
CA GLU A 156 10.60 11.97 9.05
C GLU A 156 9.35 12.84 9.01
N VAL A 157 9.21 13.65 7.97
CA VAL A 157 7.99 14.41 7.71
C VAL A 157 6.90 13.46 7.22
N ALA A 158 7.22 12.59 6.26
CA ALA A 158 6.24 11.67 5.67
C ALA A 158 5.62 10.73 6.72
N ARG A 159 6.43 10.13 7.61
CA ARG A 159 5.92 9.22 8.66
C ARG A 159 4.95 9.85 9.66
N LYS A 160 4.90 11.19 9.73
CA LYS A 160 3.97 11.93 10.59
C LYS A 160 2.62 12.21 9.90
N LEU A 161 2.52 11.97 8.60
CA LEU A 161 1.27 12.18 7.86
C LEU A 161 0.30 11.03 8.12
N ASP A 162 -0.96 11.37 8.39
CA ASP A 162 -2.03 10.38 8.61
C ASP A 162 -2.24 9.44 7.42
N MET A 163 -1.96 9.93 6.21
CA MET A 163 -2.17 9.20 4.95
C MET A 163 -0.90 8.48 4.46
N TYR A 164 0.22 8.57 5.19
CA TYR A 164 1.45 7.90 4.79
C TYR A 164 1.32 6.37 4.89
N GLY A 165 1.62 5.69 3.78
CA GLY A 165 1.46 4.24 3.66
C GLY A 165 0.00 3.77 3.65
N ILE A 166 -0.97 4.70 3.63
CA ILE A 166 -2.39 4.38 3.57
C ILE A 166 -2.81 4.25 2.11
N ARG A 167 -3.43 3.12 1.76
CA ARG A 167 -4.07 2.89 0.46
C ARG A 167 -5.59 2.81 0.66
N PRO A 168 -6.34 3.90 0.47
CA PRO A 168 -7.77 3.92 0.73
C PRO A 168 -8.56 3.19 -0.35
N HIS A 169 -9.57 2.43 0.07
CA HIS A 169 -10.51 1.74 -0.79
C HIS A 169 -11.91 2.35 -0.63
N PRO A 170 -12.48 2.95 -1.69
CA PRO A 170 -13.80 3.55 -1.63
C PRO A 170 -14.89 2.57 -1.19
N ALA A 171 -15.73 2.99 -0.25
CA ALA A 171 -16.84 2.23 0.28
C ALA A 171 -17.98 3.16 0.73
N HIS A 172 -19.08 2.55 1.15
CA HIS A 172 -20.16 3.22 1.87
C HIS A 172 -20.40 2.49 3.18
N ASP A 173 -20.80 3.20 4.23
CA ASP A 173 -21.23 2.58 5.48
C ASP A 173 -22.67 2.02 5.38
N GLY A 174 -23.23 1.64 6.52
CA GLY A 174 -24.60 1.12 6.61
C GLY A 174 -25.69 2.16 6.29
N GLU A 175 -25.34 3.46 6.36
CA GLU A 175 -26.26 4.58 6.13
C GLU A 175 -26.11 5.15 4.70
N GLY A 176 -25.15 4.64 3.92
CA GLY A 176 -24.90 5.07 2.55
C GLY A 176 -23.93 6.25 2.45
N MET A 177 -23.28 6.62 3.54
CA MET A 177 -22.28 7.68 3.57
C MET A 177 -21.01 7.25 2.85
N ARG A 178 -20.46 8.14 2.00
CA ARG A 178 -19.20 7.87 1.28
C ARG A 178 -18.02 7.91 2.24
N ILE A 179 -17.29 6.81 2.30
CA ILE A 179 -16.11 6.63 3.15
C ILE A 179 -15.00 5.90 2.37
N ASN A 180 -13.81 5.84 2.95
CA ASN A 180 -12.73 4.98 2.48
C ASN A 180 -12.28 4.03 3.59
N LEU A 181 -12.01 2.78 3.22
CA LEU A 181 -11.43 1.78 4.11
C LEU A 181 -9.95 1.60 3.80
N ALA A 182 -9.11 1.43 4.81
CA ALA A 182 -7.72 1.03 4.61
C ALA A 182 -7.33 -0.03 5.63
N VAL A 183 -6.31 -0.83 5.32
CA VAL A 183 -5.75 -1.81 6.25
C VAL A 183 -4.34 -1.43 6.64
N THR A 184 -4.00 -1.60 7.92
CA THR A 184 -2.66 -1.33 8.47
C THR A 184 -2.26 -2.39 9.50
N HIS A 185 -1.05 -2.28 10.03
CA HIS A 185 -0.58 -3.11 11.15
C HIS A 185 -1.45 -2.96 12.42
N MET A 186 -2.19 -1.87 12.58
CA MET A 186 -3.08 -1.64 13.73
C MET A 186 -4.46 -2.28 13.56
N GLY A 187 -4.97 -2.37 12.33
CA GLY A 187 -6.34 -2.78 12.07
C GLY A 187 -6.89 -2.29 10.73
N VAL A 188 -8.22 -2.31 10.64
CA VAL A 188 -8.97 -1.70 9.53
C VAL A 188 -9.35 -0.28 9.93
N LEU A 189 -8.89 0.70 9.15
CA LEU A 189 -9.16 2.11 9.32
C LEU A 189 -10.37 2.53 8.48
N VAL A 190 -11.13 3.51 8.98
CA VAL A 190 -12.22 4.16 8.25
C VAL A 190 -11.92 5.64 8.14
N PHE A 191 -12.04 6.18 6.93
CA PHE A 191 -11.82 7.58 6.61
C PHE A 191 -13.06 8.19 5.99
N GLN A 192 -13.34 9.44 6.35
CA GLN A 192 -14.26 10.31 5.62
C GLN A 192 -13.42 11.39 4.93
N GLY A 193 -13.39 11.38 3.59
CA GLY A 193 -12.37 12.14 2.85
C GLY A 193 -10.97 11.66 3.23
N ASN A 194 -10.13 12.57 3.72
CA ASN A 194 -8.78 12.30 4.23
C ASN A 194 -8.72 12.22 5.76
N THR A 195 -9.84 12.40 6.46
CA THR A 195 -9.90 12.39 7.92
C THR A 195 -10.21 10.98 8.41
N LYS A 196 -9.33 10.41 9.23
CA LYS A 196 -9.56 9.12 9.89
C LYS A 196 -10.66 9.28 10.95
N ILE A 197 -11.79 8.60 10.76
CA ILE A 197 -12.95 8.66 11.67
C ILE A 197 -13.03 7.47 12.62
N ASN A 198 -12.43 6.32 12.26
CA ASN A 198 -12.46 5.14 13.13
C ASN A 198 -11.28 4.19 12.87
N THR A 199 -11.00 3.33 13.85
CA THR A 199 -10.03 2.24 13.77
C THR A 199 -10.60 0.98 14.40
N PHE A 200 -10.88 -0.04 13.59
CA PHE A 200 -11.15 -1.39 14.07
C PHE A 200 -9.83 -2.11 14.31
N SER A 201 -9.31 -2.00 15.53
CA SER A 201 -8.06 -2.66 15.91
C SER A 201 -8.16 -4.17 15.77
N TRP A 202 -7.07 -4.84 15.38
CA TRP A 202 -7.05 -6.30 15.26
C TRP A 202 -7.54 -7.05 16.51
N ALA A 203 -7.23 -6.53 17.71
CA ALA A 203 -7.68 -7.13 18.97
C ALA A 203 -9.21 -7.11 19.17
N LYS A 204 -9.90 -6.14 18.58
CA LYS A 204 -11.37 -6.01 18.67
C LYS A 204 -12.08 -6.83 17.59
N ILE A 205 -11.38 -7.20 16.51
CA ILE A 205 -11.97 -7.92 15.37
C ILE A 205 -12.02 -9.42 15.68
N ARG A 206 -13.23 -9.95 15.82
CA ARG A 206 -13.48 -11.40 15.96
C ARG A 206 -13.42 -12.11 14.62
N LYS A 207 -14.03 -11.53 13.59
CA LYS A 207 -14.13 -12.15 12.26
C LYS A 207 -14.28 -11.13 11.15
N LEU A 208 -13.50 -11.30 10.09
CA LEU A 208 -13.70 -10.63 8.81
C LEU A 208 -14.39 -11.55 7.82
N SER A 209 -15.38 -11.02 7.09
CA SER A 209 -16.06 -11.75 6.02
C SER A 209 -16.54 -10.82 4.93
N PHE A 210 -16.90 -11.36 3.77
CA PHE A 210 -17.56 -10.60 2.72
C PHE A 210 -18.67 -11.42 2.07
N LYS A 211 -19.73 -10.74 1.61
CA LYS A 211 -20.84 -11.34 0.87
C LYS A 211 -21.29 -10.37 -0.24
N ARG A 212 -21.26 -10.84 -1.49
CA ARG A 212 -21.47 -9.98 -2.67
C ARG A 212 -20.52 -8.78 -2.59
N ARG A 213 -21.05 -7.55 -2.62
CA ARG A 213 -20.29 -6.30 -2.50
C ARG A 213 -20.15 -5.78 -1.07
N HIS A 214 -20.61 -6.54 -0.07
CA HIS A 214 -20.60 -6.12 1.32
C HIS A 214 -19.42 -6.76 2.08
N PHE A 215 -18.59 -5.92 2.69
CA PHE A 215 -17.54 -6.29 3.63
C PHE A 215 -18.10 -6.19 5.05
N LEU A 216 -17.84 -7.20 5.88
CA LEU A 216 -18.42 -7.29 7.23
C LEU A 216 -17.32 -7.53 8.25
N ILE A 217 -17.32 -6.68 9.29
CA ILE A 217 -16.45 -6.79 10.46
C ILE A 217 -17.32 -7.19 11.65
N LYS A 218 -17.09 -8.38 12.20
CA LYS A 218 -17.67 -8.80 13.47
C LYS A 218 -16.69 -8.51 14.59
N LEU A 219 -17.12 -7.78 15.61
CA LEU A 219 -16.32 -7.46 16.77
C LEU A 219 -16.49 -8.52 17.87
N HIS A 220 -15.54 -8.60 18.79
CA HIS A 220 -15.73 -9.33 20.03
C HIS A 220 -16.80 -8.61 20.86
N THR A 221 -17.78 -9.35 21.38
CA THR A 221 -18.76 -8.82 22.33
C THR A 221 -18.08 -8.64 23.69
N GLU A 222 -18.24 -7.48 24.29
CA GLU A 222 -17.91 -7.27 25.70
C GLU A 222 -18.88 -8.12 26.56
N ALA A 223 -18.38 -8.64 27.68
CA ALA A 223 -19.15 -9.54 28.53
C ALA A 223 -20.41 -8.83 29.05
N GLY A 224 -21.60 -9.30 28.66
CA GLY A 224 -22.89 -8.77 29.09
C GLY A 224 -23.89 -8.48 27.97
N VAL A 225 -23.44 -8.39 26.70
CA VAL A 225 -24.34 -8.24 25.54
C VAL A 225 -24.71 -9.61 25.00
N SER A 226 -26.01 -9.91 24.90
CA SER A 226 -26.53 -11.18 24.41
C SER A 226 -25.96 -11.55 23.03
N THR A 227 -25.55 -12.81 22.89
CA THR A 227 -24.82 -13.38 21.73
C THR A 227 -25.51 -13.18 20.38
N GLU A 228 -26.82 -12.95 20.39
CA GLU A 228 -27.65 -12.78 19.19
C GLU A 228 -27.56 -11.40 18.55
N LEU A 229 -27.07 -10.39 19.29
CA LEU A 229 -26.88 -9.02 18.79
C LEU A 229 -25.41 -8.67 18.52
N CYS A 230 -24.61 -9.62 18.04
CA CYS A 230 -23.26 -9.32 17.54
C CYS A 230 -23.38 -8.36 16.34
N GLN A 231 -23.29 -7.05 16.59
CA GLN A 231 -23.32 -6.00 15.58
C GLN A 231 -22.18 -6.21 14.59
N ALA A 232 -22.50 -6.83 13.45
CA ALA A 232 -21.60 -6.88 12.32
C ALA A 232 -21.64 -5.51 11.66
N VAL A 233 -20.52 -4.79 11.67
CA VAL A 233 -20.39 -3.54 10.93
C VAL A 233 -20.28 -3.88 9.45
N LEU A 234 -21.16 -3.30 8.63
CA LEU A 234 -21.25 -3.56 7.20
C LEU A 234 -20.76 -2.36 6.40
N PHE A 235 -19.95 -2.65 5.39
CA PHE A 235 -19.47 -1.68 4.41
C PHE A 235 -19.79 -2.16 3.00
N THR A 236 -20.34 -1.28 2.18
CA THR A 236 -20.70 -1.57 0.79
C THR A 236 -19.63 -1.03 -0.16
N MET A 237 -18.96 -1.92 -0.89
CA MET A 237 -17.94 -1.58 -1.87
C MET A 237 -18.51 -1.58 -3.29
N ALA A 238 -17.74 -1.07 -4.27
CA ALA A 238 -18.20 -0.92 -5.65
C ALA A 238 -18.58 -2.25 -6.33
N SER A 239 -17.85 -3.33 -6.04
CA SER A 239 -18.14 -4.65 -6.63
C SER A 239 -17.76 -5.80 -5.69
N ARG A 240 -18.24 -7.00 -6.03
CA ARG A 240 -17.88 -8.23 -5.31
C ARG A 240 -16.38 -8.52 -5.36
N ASP A 241 -15.73 -8.23 -6.48
CA ASP A 241 -14.30 -8.53 -6.64
C ASP A 241 -13.43 -7.52 -5.89
N ILE A 242 -13.79 -6.23 -5.89
CA ILE A 242 -13.12 -5.22 -5.05
C ILE A 242 -13.26 -5.59 -3.56
N CYS A 243 -14.46 -6.00 -3.15
CA CYS A 243 -14.73 -6.44 -1.79
C CYS A 243 -13.91 -7.67 -1.38
N LYS A 244 -13.82 -8.66 -2.28
CA LYS A 244 -12.99 -9.85 -2.09
C LYS A 244 -11.51 -9.51 -1.98
N THR A 245 -11.00 -8.59 -2.81
CA THR A 245 -9.61 -8.15 -2.78
C THR A 245 -9.30 -7.44 -1.46
N PHE A 246 -10.17 -6.52 -1.01
CA PHE A 246 -10.02 -5.86 0.28
C PHE A 246 -10.02 -6.83 1.45
N TRP A 247 -10.94 -7.79 1.45
CA TRP A 247 -10.97 -8.84 2.47
C TRP A 247 -9.69 -9.68 2.50
N LYS A 248 -9.13 -10.05 1.33
CA LYS A 248 -7.86 -10.77 1.26
C LYS A 248 -6.71 -9.95 1.85
N MET A 249 -6.59 -8.68 1.48
CA MET A 249 -5.56 -7.79 2.03
C MET A 249 -5.67 -7.70 3.56
N CYS A 250 -6.89 -7.62 4.11
CA CYS A 250 -7.08 -7.64 5.56
C CYS A 250 -6.58 -8.94 6.22
N VAL A 251 -6.83 -10.09 5.59
CA VAL A 251 -6.35 -11.39 6.07
C VAL A 251 -4.82 -11.48 5.99
N GLU A 252 -4.21 -10.99 4.90
CA GLU A 252 -2.76 -10.97 4.71
C GLU A 252 -2.06 -10.07 5.74
N TYR A 253 -2.55 -8.85 5.96
CA TYR A 253 -2.01 -7.93 6.96
C TYR A 253 -2.14 -8.50 8.38
N HIS A 254 -3.31 -9.03 8.74
CA HIS A 254 -3.49 -9.67 10.04
C HIS A 254 -2.53 -10.84 10.22
N ALA A 255 -2.38 -11.68 9.20
CA ALA A 255 -1.45 -12.81 9.26
C ALA A 255 0.00 -12.35 9.42
N PHE A 256 0.45 -11.40 8.59
CA PHE A 256 1.81 -10.88 8.60
C PHE A 256 2.21 -10.25 9.96
N PHE A 257 1.34 -9.41 10.53
CA PHE A 257 1.67 -8.65 11.74
C PHE A 257 1.33 -9.37 13.05
N ARG A 258 0.50 -10.43 13.04
CA ARG A 258 0.02 -11.08 14.27
C ARG A 258 0.33 -12.56 14.38
N LEU A 259 0.57 -13.27 13.27
CA LEU A 259 0.88 -14.70 13.33
C LEU A 259 2.39 -14.90 13.30
N ALA A 260 2.92 -15.59 14.31
CA ALA A 260 4.33 -15.98 14.36
C ALA A 260 4.65 -17.11 13.35
N GLU A 261 3.66 -17.94 13.01
CA GLU A 261 3.77 -19.07 12.10
C GLU A 261 2.60 -19.09 11.09
N GLU A 262 2.82 -19.68 9.91
CA GLU A 262 1.72 -19.93 8.96
C GLU A 262 0.64 -20.82 9.62
N PRO A 263 -0.65 -20.46 9.51
CA PRO A 263 -1.70 -21.29 10.06
C PRO A 263 -1.75 -22.66 9.36
N LYS A 264 -1.61 -23.74 10.14
CA LYS A 264 -1.70 -25.13 9.66
C LYS A 264 -3.03 -25.35 8.93
N PRO A 265 -3.04 -26.12 7.82
CA PRO A 265 -4.25 -26.34 7.04
C PRO A 265 -5.30 -27.06 7.89
N GLN A 266 -6.41 -26.39 8.21
CA GLN A 266 -7.58 -27.06 8.79
C GLN A 266 -8.20 -27.99 7.74
N GLN A 267 -8.41 -29.26 8.12
CA GLN A 267 -9.11 -30.23 7.29
C GLN A 267 -10.52 -29.71 6.97
N LYS A 268 -10.83 -29.62 5.67
CA LYS A 268 -12.17 -29.22 5.22
C LYS A 268 -13.15 -30.34 5.56
N SER A 269 -14.11 -30.08 6.45
CA SER A 269 -15.31 -30.91 6.57
C SER A 269 -16.04 -30.90 5.22
N LEU A 270 -16.36 -32.10 4.72
CA LEU A 270 -16.96 -32.37 3.40
C LEU A 270 -18.33 -31.72 3.19
N LEU A 271 -18.92 -31.09 4.23
CA LEU A 271 -20.27 -30.55 4.22
C LEU A 271 -20.36 -29.01 4.08
N SER A 272 -19.25 -28.28 3.97
CA SER A 272 -19.28 -26.81 3.81
C SER A 272 -18.20 -26.28 2.88
N SER A 273 -18.42 -26.40 1.56
CA SER A 273 -17.48 -25.91 0.52
C SER A 273 -17.97 -24.67 -0.25
N LYS A 274 -19.11 -24.06 0.10
CA LYS A 274 -19.62 -22.85 -0.59
C LYS A 274 -19.05 -21.54 -0.01
N GLY A 275 -17.73 -21.49 0.19
CA GLY A 275 -17.02 -20.29 0.66
C GLY A 275 -15.65 -20.12 0.03
N SER A 276 -15.26 -18.88 -0.27
CA SER A 276 -13.92 -18.55 -0.76
C SER A 276 -12.89 -18.75 0.35
N SER A 277 -12.21 -19.90 0.38
CA SER A 277 -11.05 -20.14 1.22
C SER A 277 -9.82 -19.46 0.60
N PHE A 278 -9.20 -18.55 1.35
CA PHE A 278 -7.92 -17.94 1.00
C PHE A 278 -6.82 -18.58 1.83
N ARG A 279 -5.67 -18.85 1.21
CA ARG A 279 -4.50 -19.45 1.84
C ARG A 279 -3.38 -18.42 1.79
N TYR A 280 -2.85 -18.06 2.93
CA TYR A 280 -1.66 -17.23 3.06
C TYR A 280 -0.42 -18.13 3.11
N ARG A 281 0.70 -17.68 2.51
CA ARG A 281 2.02 -18.27 2.72
C ARG A 281 3.01 -17.15 3.01
N TYR A 282 3.71 -17.24 4.13
CA TYR A 282 4.80 -16.39 4.58
C TYR A 282 5.88 -17.27 5.21
N SER A 283 7.06 -17.27 4.60
CA SER A 283 8.24 -17.89 5.18
C SER A 283 9.03 -16.79 5.90
N LYS A 284 9.04 -16.80 7.24
CA LYS A 284 10.14 -16.20 8.00
C LYS A 284 11.33 -17.14 7.88
N GLY A 285 12.10 -16.98 6.81
CA GLY A 285 13.38 -17.65 6.66
C GLY A 285 14.42 -16.95 7.52
N TYR A 286 14.38 -17.16 8.84
CA TYR A 286 15.55 -16.96 9.69
C TYR A 286 16.14 -18.33 10.03
N GLN A 287 17.15 -18.71 9.27
CA GLN A 287 18.29 -19.50 9.74
C GLN A 287 19.55 -18.85 9.18
#